data_AF-A0A2V6X771-F1
#
_entry.id   AF-A0A2V6X771-F1
#
_cell.length_a   1.000
_cell.length_b   1.000
_cell.length_c   1.000
_cell.angle_alpha   90.00
_cell.angle_beta   90.00
_cell.angle_gamma   90.00
#
_symmetry.space_group_name_H-M   'P 1'
#
loop_
_entity.id
_entity.type
_entity.pdbx_description
1 polymer ?
#
loop_
_entity_poly.entity_id
_entity_poly.type
_entity_poly.pdbx_seq_one_letter_code
_entity_poly.pdbx_strand_id
1 'polypeptide(L)'
;LCRAVGADTYLAGTDSSYMDRDRFAAAGICVETQHFEHPAYGQEHGEFTPFLSALDILLMQGDEALGILRGGSTWSRLAPGPR
;
A
#
# COMPACT_ATOMS: atom_id res chain seq x y z
N LEU A 1 -11.93 7.09 -13.91
CA LEU A 1 -12.21 6.91 -12.47
C LEU A 1 -12.01 8.21 -11.70
N CYS A 2 -10.79 8.68 -11.45
CA CYS A 2 -10.53 9.87 -10.61
C CYS A 2 -11.30 11.12 -11.07
N ARG A 3 -11.26 11.45 -12.37
CA ARG A 3 -12.05 12.57 -12.94
C ARG A 3 -13.56 12.47 -12.71
N ALA A 4 -14.12 11.26 -12.66
CA ALA A 4 -15.56 11.06 -12.46
C ALA A 4 -16.01 11.40 -11.03
N VAL A 5 -15.07 11.40 -10.07
CA VAL A 5 -15.32 11.70 -8.65
C VAL A 5 -14.60 12.98 -8.19
N GLY A 6 -14.00 13.74 -9.12
CA GLY A 6 -13.25 14.96 -8.80
C GLY A 6 -11.92 14.73 -8.06
N ALA A 7 -11.39 13.49 -8.06
CA ALA A 7 -10.11 13.19 -7.45
C ALA A 7 -8.94 13.51 -8.39
N ASP A 8 -7.80 13.89 -7.81
CA ASP A 8 -6.54 14.19 -8.51
C ASP A 8 -5.48 13.08 -8.34
N THR A 9 -5.75 12.07 -7.53
CA THR A 9 -4.79 11.03 -7.18
C THR A 9 -5.40 9.65 -7.39
N TYR A 10 -4.61 8.74 -7.98
CA TYR A 10 -4.92 7.34 -8.17
C TYR A 10 -3.99 6.51 -7.28
N LEU A 11 -4.59 5.70 -6.40
CA LEU A 11 -3.86 4.78 -5.53
C LEU A 11 -3.72 3.42 -6.23
N ALA A 12 -2.47 3.05 -6.50
CA ALA A 12 -2.07 1.81 -7.13
C ALA A 12 -1.55 0.81 -6.09
N GLY A 13 -1.71 -0.48 -6.39
CA GLY A 13 -1.01 -1.53 -5.66
C GLY A 13 0.50 -1.51 -5.92
N THR A 14 1.22 -2.47 -5.34
CA THR A 14 2.69 -2.57 -5.40
C THR A 14 3.23 -2.66 -6.83
N ASP A 15 2.55 -3.42 -7.71
CA ASP A 15 2.90 -3.46 -9.13
C ASP A 15 2.14 -2.37 -9.89
N SER A 16 2.88 -1.50 -10.55
CA SER A 16 2.36 -0.42 -11.40
C SER A 16 2.96 -0.46 -12.81
N SER A 17 3.70 -1.52 -13.16
CA SER A 17 4.43 -1.65 -14.43
C SER A 17 3.51 -1.62 -15.66
N TYR A 18 2.25 -2.02 -15.50
CA TYR A 18 1.24 -2.02 -16.54
C TYR A 18 0.60 -0.65 -16.81
N MET A 19 0.90 0.37 -16.00
CA MET A 19 0.27 1.67 -16.09
C MET A 19 0.96 2.61 -17.08
N ASP A 20 0.17 3.26 -17.94
CA ASP A 20 0.63 4.35 -18.79
C ASP A 20 0.66 5.66 -17.98
N ARG A 21 1.81 5.90 -17.34
CA ARG A 21 2.02 7.02 -16.42
C ARG A 21 1.88 8.39 -17.08
N ASP A 22 2.19 8.49 -18.37
CA ASP A 22 2.11 9.74 -19.10
C ASP A 22 0.66 10.12 -19.38
N ARG A 23 -0.22 9.13 -19.60
CA ARG A 23 -1.67 9.39 -19.70
C ARG A 23 -2.29 9.87 -18.39
N PHE A 24 -1.83 9.36 -17.25
CA PHE A 24 -2.26 9.88 -15.95
C PHE A 24 -1.79 11.32 -15.75
N ALA A 25 -0.52 11.60 -16.00
CA ALA A 25 0.05 12.94 -15.90
C ALA A 25 -0.66 13.95 -16.83
N ALA A 26 -0.91 13.58 -18.08
CA ALA A 26 -1.64 14.42 -19.05
C ALA A 26 -3.08 14.71 -18.63
N ALA A 27 -3.70 13.81 -17.85
CA ALA A 27 -5.02 14.01 -17.27
C ALA A 27 -5.01 14.80 -15.95
N GLY A 28 -3.84 15.26 -15.49
CA GLY A 28 -3.67 15.93 -14.21
C GLY A 28 -3.81 15.00 -13.01
N ILE A 29 -3.58 13.69 -13.19
CA ILE A 29 -3.75 12.68 -12.15
C ILE A 29 -2.39 12.21 -11.65
N CYS A 30 -2.15 12.38 -10.35
CA CYS A 30 -1.06 11.77 -9.61
C CYS A 30 -1.27 10.26 -9.48
N VAL A 31 -0.20 9.47 -9.58
CA VAL A 31 -0.23 8.05 -9.21
C VAL A 31 0.64 7.86 -7.98
N GLU A 32 0.08 7.24 -6.94
CA GLU A 32 0.82 6.78 -5.77
C GLU A 32 0.75 5.26 -5.68
N THR A 33 1.89 4.62 -5.43
CA THR A 33 1.98 3.17 -5.27
C THR A 33 2.14 2.82 -3.81
N GLN A 34 1.40 1.81 -3.36
CA GLN A 34 1.58 1.24 -2.04
C GLN A 34 2.87 0.42 -1.99
N HIS A 35 3.64 0.58 -0.93
CA HIS A 35 4.68 -0.35 -0.51
C HIS A 35 4.31 -0.89 0.85
N PHE A 36 4.19 -2.22 0.96
CA PHE A 36 3.84 -2.89 2.19
C PHE A 36 4.94 -3.87 2.59
N GLU A 37 5.58 -3.59 3.73
CA GLU A 37 6.51 -4.49 4.39
C GLU A 37 5.80 -5.10 5.59
N HIS A 38 5.77 -6.43 5.69
CA HIS A 38 5.06 -7.09 6.78
C HIS A 38 5.70 -6.72 8.13
N PRO A 39 4.99 -5.98 9.00
CA PRO A 39 5.57 -5.56 10.27
C PRO A 39 5.73 -6.79 11.16
N ALA A 40 6.90 -6.91 11.81
CA ALA A 40 7.14 -7.97 12.77
C ALA A 40 6.41 -7.67 14.10
N TYR A 41 5.73 -8.67 14.65
CA TYR A 41 5.05 -8.62 15.94
C TYR A 41 5.22 -9.95 16.68
N GLY A 42 4.89 -9.94 17.98
CA GLY A 42 4.91 -11.16 18.79
C GLY A 42 3.86 -12.16 18.33
N GLN A 43 4.30 -13.34 17.88
CA GLN A 43 3.45 -14.49 17.59
C GLN A 43 3.70 -15.56 18.65
N GLU A 44 2.64 -16.22 19.12
CA GLU A 44 2.73 -17.22 20.22
C GLU A 44 3.44 -18.53 19.82
N HIS A 45 3.63 -18.78 18.52
CA HIS A 45 4.05 -20.09 18.00
C HIS A 45 5.42 -20.11 17.32
N GLY A 46 6.34 -19.22 17.72
CA GLY A 46 7.73 -19.24 17.27
C GLY A 46 8.19 -17.91 16.69
N GLU A 47 9.07 -17.97 15.69
CA GLU A 47 9.55 -16.79 14.99
C GLU A 47 8.47 -16.16 14.11
N PHE A 48 8.61 -14.87 13.84
CA PHE A 48 7.69 -14.12 12.98
C PHE A 48 7.57 -14.74 11.58
N THR A 49 6.34 -15.04 11.19
CA THR A 49 5.99 -15.53 9.86
C THR A 49 5.25 -14.45 9.06
N PRO A 50 5.81 -13.94 7.94
CA PRO A 50 5.14 -12.96 7.08
C PRO A 50 4.05 -13.61 6.21
N PHE A 51 3.30 -12.78 5.46
CA PHE A 51 2.24 -13.21 4.54
C PHE A 51 1.02 -13.92 5.17
N LEU A 52 0.81 -13.73 6.48
CA LEU A 52 -0.39 -14.21 7.18
C LEU A 52 -1.60 -13.28 7.02
N SER A 53 -2.77 -13.79 7.39
CA SER A 53 -4.02 -13.00 7.45
C SER A 53 -3.91 -11.85 8.46
N ALA A 54 -4.63 -10.75 8.21
CA ALA A 54 -4.78 -9.67 9.19
C ALA A 54 -5.47 -10.12 10.50
N LEU A 55 -6.14 -11.29 10.49
CA LEU A 55 -6.66 -11.90 11.72
C LEU A 55 -5.54 -12.38 12.65
N ASP A 56 -4.37 -12.76 12.13
CA ASP A 56 -3.26 -13.22 12.96
C ASP A 56 -2.80 -12.10 13.90
N ILE A 57 -2.43 -10.95 13.34
CA ILE A 57 -2.03 -9.78 14.14
C ILE A 57 -3.14 -9.29 15.06
N LEU A 58 -4.41 -9.34 14.64
CA LEU A 58 -5.54 -8.95 15.47
C LEU A 58 -5.68 -9.84 16.71
N LEU A 59 -5.55 -11.16 16.53
CA LEU A 59 -5.67 -12.11 17.63
C LEU A 59 -4.42 -12.17 18.52
N MET A 60 -3.25 -11.85 17.98
CA MET A 60 -1.99 -11.81 18.74
C MET A 60 -1.78 -10.49 19.50
N GLN A 61 -2.23 -9.35 18.94
CA GLN A 61 -1.88 -8.01 19.46
C GLN A 61 -3.09 -7.19 19.93
N GLY A 62 -4.31 -7.67 19.72
CA GLY A 62 -5.53 -7.00 20.19
C GLY A 62 -5.65 -5.56 19.70
N ASP A 63 -5.82 -4.62 20.62
CA ASP A 63 -6.03 -3.19 20.32
C ASP A 63 -4.82 -2.54 19.63
N GLU A 64 -3.61 -3.05 19.83
CA GLU A 64 -2.38 -2.54 19.21
C GLU A 64 -2.23 -2.98 17.75
N ALA A 65 -2.99 -3.99 17.31
CA ALA A 65 -2.84 -4.62 16.00
C ALA A 65 -2.94 -3.63 14.85
N LEU A 66 -3.88 -2.68 14.91
CA LEU A 66 -4.06 -1.68 13.85
C LEU A 66 -2.87 -0.73 13.74
N GLY A 67 -2.29 -0.33 14.87
CA GLY A 67 -1.10 0.53 14.90
C GLY A 67 0.09 -0.16 14.25
N ILE A 68 0.35 -1.42 14.65
CA ILE A 68 1.43 -2.23 14.10
C ILE A 68 1.22 -2.49 12.61
N LEU A 69 0.01 -2.92 12.21
CA LEU A 69 -0.31 -3.22 10.81
C LEU A 69 -0.10 -2.00 9.90
N ARG A 70 -0.49 -0.81 10.36
CA ARG A 70 -0.29 0.44 9.61
C ARG A 70 1.18 0.83 9.49
N GLY A 71 2.02 0.46 10.46
CA GLY A 71 3.46 0.71 10.41
C GLY A 71 4.16 0.06 9.22
N GLY A 72 3.60 -1.02 8.67
CA GLY A 72 4.11 -1.68 7.47
C GLY A 72 3.73 -1.00 6.15
N SER A 73 2.80 -0.05 6.16
CA SER A 73 2.23 0.54 4.94
C SER A 73 2.79 1.93 4.67
N THR A 74 3.43 2.08 3.50
CA THR A 74 3.93 3.37 3.02
C THR A 74 3.43 3.62 1.60
N TRP A 75 3.38 4.90 1.22
CA TRP A 75 2.94 5.34 -0.10
C TRP A 75 4.02 6.18 -0.73
N SER A 76 4.25 5.98 -2.03
CA SER A 76 5.24 6.71 -2.79
C SER A 76 4.65 7.22 -4.09
N ARG A 77 4.96 8.47 -4.43
CA ARG A 77 4.56 9.07 -5.69
C ARG A 77 5.34 8.47 -6.83
N LEU A 78 4.64 7.98 -7.84
CA LEU A 78 5.25 7.45 -9.04
C LEU A 78 5.53 8.59 -10.01
N ALA A 79 6.81 8.77 -10.39
CA ALA A 79 7.19 9.74 -11.41
C ALA A 79 6.60 9.33 -12.78
N PRO A 80 6.38 10.30 -13.70
CA PRO A 80 6.05 10.01 -15.10
C PRO A 80 7.05 9.07 -15.77
N GLY A 81 6.70 8.52 -16.93
CA GLY A 81 7.59 7.64 -17.68
C GLY A 81 8.92 8.33 -18.06
N PRO A 82 10.03 7.58 -18.21
CA PRO A 82 11.17 8.12 -18.95
C PRO A 82 10.70 8.45 -20.37
N ARG A 83 11.00 9.67 -20.82
CA ARG A 83 10.71 10.13 -22.19
C ARG A 83 11.58 9.41 -23.21
#